data_AF-M6RHI1-F1
#
_entry.id   AF-M6RHI1-F1
#
_cell.length_a   1.000
_cell.length_b   1.000
_cell.length_c   1.000
_cell.angle_alpha   90.00
_cell.angle_beta   90.00
_cell.angle_gamma   90.00
#
_symmetry.space_group_name_H-M   'P 1'
#
loop_
_entity.id
_entity.type
_entity.pdbx_description
1 polymer ?
#
loop_
_entity_poly.entity_id
_entity_poly.type
_entity_poly.pdbx_seq_one_letter_code
_entity_poly.pdbx_strand_id
1 'polypeptide(L)'
;MEDNVITQNWIGVSTFDGLLDLGGGSRGSKGGNTLSCNTMYDLEVDVSQGFHFYALNNFWDHIPLTIATFPDGSATADLENSYQYAIMHISGSSVVSKPCNP
;
A
#
# COMPACT_ATOMS: atom_id res chain seq x y z
N MET A 1 16.24 1.25 -4.83
CA MET A 1 15.39 0.54 -3.87
C MET A 1 15.78 0.90 -2.45
N GLU A 2 14.83 0.74 -1.53
CA GLU A 2 14.97 0.94 -0.09
C GLU A 2 14.95 -0.38 0.70
N ASP A 3 14.28 -1.41 0.17
CA ASP A 3 14.24 -2.79 0.70
C ASP A 3 13.65 -2.94 2.12
N ASN A 4 12.72 -2.08 2.52
CA ASN A 4 12.01 -2.30 3.77
C ASN A 4 11.06 -3.49 3.63
N VAL A 5 10.93 -4.30 4.69
CA VAL A 5 10.04 -5.47 4.73
C VAL A 5 9.08 -5.33 5.88
N ILE A 6 7.78 -5.29 5.56
CA ILE A 6 6.69 -5.09 6.52
C ILE A 6 5.68 -6.24 6.33
N THR A 7 5.60 -7.12 7.32
CA THR A 7 4.85 -8.37 7.22
C THR A 7 4.32 -8.83 8.57
N GLN A 8 3.28 -9.67 8.55
CA GLN A 8 2.68 -10.32 9.74
C GLN A 8 2.08 -9.35 10.76
N ASN A 9 1.66 -8.16 10.32
CA ASN A 9 0.89 -7.24 11.14
C ASN A 9 -0.61 -7.42 10.90
N TRP A 10 -1.45 -6.73 11.69
CA TRP A 10 -2.86 -6.59 11.34
C TRP A 10 -3.02 -5.73 10.09
N ILE A 11 -2.49 -4.50 10.13
CA ILE A 11 -2.29 -3.60 9.00
C ILE A 11 -0.78 -3.34 8.91
N GLY A 12 -0.19 -3.42 7.72
CA GLY A 12 1.25 -3.23 7.53
C GLY A 12 1.71 -1.80 7.79
N VAL A 13 1.12 -0.85 7.06
CA VAL A 13 1.33 0.59 7.25
C VAL A 13 -0.03 1.29 7.26
N SER A 14 -0.19 2.29 8.13
CA SER A 14 -1.35 3.19 8.11
C SER A 14 -0.86 4.63 8.05
N THR A 15 -1.46 5.43 7.16
CA THR A 15 -1.11 6.84 6.97
C THR A 15 -2.34 7.73 6.97
N PHE A 16 -2.26 8.85 7.70
CA PHE A 16 -3.36 9.80 7.86
C PHE A 16 -3.02 11.25 7.51
N ASP A 17 -1.73 11.54 7.27
CA ASP A 17 -1.23 12.90 7.00
C ASP A 17 -0.83 13.13 5.54
N GLY A 18 -0.93 12.09 4.71
CA GLY A 18 -0.54 12.09 3.29
C GLY A 18 0.95 12.34 3.07
N LEU A 19 1.80 12.08 4.07
CA LEU A 19 3.25 12.25 3.96
C LEU A 19 3.97 10.96 3.53
N LEU A 20 3.27 9.84 3.52
CA LEU A 20 3.82 8.55 3.10
C LEU A 20 4.23 8.58 1.61
N ASP A 21 5.47 8.21 1.35
CA ASP A 21 6.05 8.00 0.02
C ASP A 21 6.71 6.62 0.03
N LEU A 22 6.14 5.69 -0.74
CA LEU A 22 6.72 4.37 -0.99
C LEU A 22 7.40 4.33 -2.36
N GLY A 23 7.75 5.49 -2.92
CA GLY A 23 8.64 5.64 -4.06
C GLY A 23 8.07 6.51 -5.16
N GLY A 24 8.93 7.35 -5.75
CA GLY A 24 8.58 8.23 -6.86
C GLY A 24 7.87 9.54 -6.46
N GLY A 25 7.59 9.73 -5.17
CA GLY A 25 7.07 10.97 -4.61
C GLY A 25 8.16 12.01 -4.30
N SER A 26 7.73 13.14 -3.74
CA SER A 26 8.60 14.27 -3.41
C SER A 26 9.40 14.11 -2.12
N ARG A 27 9.14 13.04 -1.34
CA ARG A 27 9.86 12.75 -0.09
C ARG A 27 11.14 11.96 -0.34
N GLY A 28 11.34 11.51 -1.58
CA GLY A 28 12.60 10.93 -2.04
C GLY A 28 12.73 9.44 -1.73
N SER A 29 11.63 8.75 -1.42
CA SER A 29 11.66 7.31 -1.30
C SER A 29 12.08 6.70 -2.65
N LYS A 30 12.97 5.70 -2.60
CA LYS A 30 13.40 4.98 -3.80
C LYS A 30 12.45 3.84 -4.18
N GLY A 31 11.43 3.55 -3.36
CA GLY A 31 10.55 2.40 -3.50
C GLY A 31 11.29 1.05 -3.42
N GLY A 32 10.66 -0.04 -3.85
CA GLY A 32 11.24 -1.39 -3.69
C GLY A 32 11.02 -1.97 -2.30
N ASN A 33 9.96 -1.57 -1.61
CA ASN A 33 9.58 -2.11 -0.31
C ASN A 33 8.70 -3.36 -0.51
N THR A 34 8.76 -4.29 0.45
CA THR A 34 7.87 -5.45 0.53
C THR A 34 6.82 -5.19 1.61
N LEU A 35 5.56 -5.12 1.22
CA LEU A 35 4.42 -5.09 2.12
C LEU A 35 3.53 -6.28 1.75
N SER A 36 3.46 -7.28 2.62
CA SER A 36 2.81 -8.55 2.29
C SER A 36 2.53 -9.35 3.56
N CYS A 37 1.53 -10.23 3.51
CA CYS A 37 1.13 -11.09 4.62
C CYS A 37 0.72 -10.31 5.85
N ASN A 38 0.16 -9.12 5.67
CA ASN A 38 -0.57 -8.44 6.74
C ASN A 38 -2.02 -8.96 6.73
N THR A 39 -2.62 -9.05 7.91
CA THR A 39 -3.86 -9.83 8.12
C THR A 39 -5.06 -9.17 7.44
N MET A 40 -5.08 -7.84 7.39
CA MET A 40 -6.19 -7.05 6.86
C MET A 40 -5.78 -6.30 5.59
N TYR A 41 -4.85 -5.36 5.71
CA TYR A 41 -4.30 -4.58 4.59
C TYR A 41 -2.77 -4.51 4.68
N ASP A 42 -2.10 -4.54 3.54
CA ASP A 42 -0.67 -4.21 3.50
C ASP A 42 -0.47 -2.71 3.75
N LEU A 43 -1.37 -1.88 3.25
CA LEU A 43 -1.38 -0.43 3.45
C LEU A 43 -2.80 0.12 3.62
N GLU A 44 -3.00 0.95 4.62
CA GLU A 44 -4.20 1.77 4.82
C GLU A 44 -3.88 3.25 4.57
N VAL A 45 -4.67 3.89 3.71
CA VAL A 45 -4.54 5.31 3.34
C VAL A 45 -5.82 6.05 3.76
N ASP A 46 -5.85 6.48 5.02
CA ASP A 46 -6.97 7.23 5.62
C ASP A 46 -6.64 8.73 5.68
N VAL A 47 -6.66 9.38 4.52
CA VAL A 47 -6.31 10.80 4.36
C VAL A 47 -7.51 11.63 3.94
N SER A 48 -7.42 12.96 4.10
CA SER A 48 -8.42 13.87 3.54
C SER A 48 -8.41 13.87 2.00
N GLN A 49 -9.46 14.39 1.38
CA GLN A 49 -9.60 14.41 -0.08
C GLN A 49 -8.48 15.21 -0.78
N GLY A 50 -7.92 14.64 -1.85
CA GLY A 50 -6.99 15.32 -2.76
C GLY A 50 -5.51 15.10 -2.45
N PHE A 51 -5.17 14.29 -1.45
CA PHE A 51 -3.79 13.91 -1.20
C PHE A 51 -3.27 12.95 -2.25
N HIS A 52 -1.97 13.04 -2.55
CA HIS A 52 -1.31 12.16 -3.50
C HIS A 52 -0.49 11.11 -2.75
N PHE A 53 -0.72 9.84 -3.09
CA PHE A 53 0.08 8.73 -2.60
C PHE A 53 0.95 8.19 -3.73
N TYR A 54 2.19 7.85 -3.42
CA TYR A 54 3.18 7.37 -4.39
C TYR A 54 3.75 6.02 -3.95
N ALA A 55 3.79 5.08 -4.89
CA ALA A 55 4.41 3.78 -4.71
C ALA A 55 5.11 3.35 -5.99
N LEU A 56 6.42 3.10 -5.90
CA LEU A 56 7.23 2.69 -7.04
C LEU A 56 7.94 1.36 -6.74
N ASN A 57 7.78 0.39 -7.63
CA ASN A 57 8.49 -0.89 -7.60
C ASN A 57 8.31 -1.70 -6.29
N ASN A 58 7.22 -1.51 -5.55
CA ASN A 58 6.96 -2.27 -4.32
C ASN A 58 6.40 -3.67 -4.62
N PHE A 59 6.55 -4.57 -3.65
CA PHE A 59 6.08 -5.94 -3.68
C PHE A 59 4.85 -6.11 -2.77
N TRP A 60 3.83 -6.78 -3.29
CA TRP A 60 2.49 -6.92 -2.70
C TRP A 60 2.01 -8.37 -2.73
N ASP A 61 0.91 -8.66 -2.04
CA ASP A 61 0.26 -9.97 -2.09
C ASP A 61 -0.42 -10.25 -3.45
N HIS A 62 -0.95 -9.22 -4.13
CA HIS A 62 -1.64 -9.41 -5.43
C HIS A 62 -1.05 -8.61 -6.60
N ILE A 63 -1.19 -9.16 -7.81
CA ILE A 63 -1.01 -8.46 -9.09
C ILE A 63 -2.14 -8.89 -10.05
N PRO A 64 -3.02 -7.98 -10.52
CA PRO A 64 -3.04 -6.54 -10.23
C PRO A 64 -3.31 -6.27 -8.74
N LEU A 65 -2.84 -5.11 -8.24
CA LEU A 65 -3.11 -4.72 -6.85
C LEU A 65 -4.61 -4.72 -6.57
N THR A 66 -4.97 -5.25 -5.42
CA THR A 66 -6.32 -5.16 -4.89
C THR A 66 -6.43 -3.89 -4.03
N ILE A 67 -7.45 -3.07 -4.32
CA ILE A 67 -7.69 -1.81 -3.62
C ILE A 67 -9.12 -1.81 -3.08
N ALA A 68 -9.26 -1.84 -1.76
CA ALA A 68 -10.51 -1.55 -1.08
C ALA A 68 -10.76 -0.04 -1.08
N THR A 69 -12.02 0.35 -1.29
CA THR A 69 -12.44 1.77 -1.37
C THR A 69 -13.35 2.21 -0.23
N PHE A 70 -13.71 1.25 0.63
CA PHE A 70 -14.46 1.47 1.85
C PHE A 70 -13.83 0.64 2.98
N PRO A 71 -13.72 1.19 4.18
CA PRO A 71 -13.31 0.44 5.36
C PRO A 71 -14.47 -0.45 5.81
N ASP A 72 -14.75 -1.52 5.08
CA ASP A 72 -15.83 -2.46 5.42
C ASP A 72 -15.41 -3.49 6.47
N GLY A 73 -14.12 -3.51 6.83
CA GLY A 73 -13.57 -4.38 7.85
C GLY A 73 -13.56 -5.87 7.47
N SER A 74 -13.96 -6.21 6.24
CA SER A 74 -14.35 -7.55 5.81
C SER A 74 -13.62 -8.04 4.56
N ALA A 75 -13.07 -7.12 3.75
CA ALA A 75 -12.25 -7.45 2.59
C ALA A 75 -10.75 -7.42 2.93
N THR A 76 -10.02 -8.47 2.58
CA THR A 76 -8.55 -8.46 2.50
C THR A 76 -8.14 -7.87 1.16
N ALA A 77 -7.33 -6.81 1.18
CA ALA A 77 -6.78 -6.18 -0.01
C ALA A 77 -5.33 -5.76 0.25
N ASP A 78 -4.52 -5.57 -0.78
CA ASP A 78 -3.18 -4.99 -0.61
C ASP A 78 -3.32 -3.59 -0.01
N LEU A 79 -4.28 -2.80 -0.50
CA LEU A 79 -4.43 -1.40 -0.12
C LEU A 79 -5.88 -1.03 0.22
N GLU A 80 -6.05 -0.21 1.25
CA GLU A 80 -7.30 0.51 1.55
C GLU A 80 -7.10 2.00 1.20
N ASN A 81 -7.96 2.54 0.32
CA ASN A 81 -8.03 3.96 -0.01
C ASN A 81 -9.38 4.50 0.43
N SER A 82 -9.44 4.92 1.69
CA SER A 82 -10.64 5.39 2.37
C SER A 82 -11.42 6.40 1.53
N TYR A 83 -12.64 6.02 1.14
CA TYR A 83 -13.55 6.83 0.33
C TYR A 83 -12.96 7.35 -0.99
N GLN A 84 -11.88 6.73 -1.48
CA GLN A 84 -11.12 7.16 -2.65
C GLN A 84 -10.59 8.59 -2.54
N TYR A 85 -10.25 9.04 -1.32
CA TYR A 85 -9.78 10.39 -1.07
C TYR A 85 -8.36 10.63 -1.55
N ALA A 86 -7.50 9.60 -1.56
CA ALA A 86 -6.17 9.68 -2.12
C ALA A 86 -6.17 9.45 -3.63
N ILE A 87 -5.38 10.26 -4.34
CA ILE A 87 -5.01 10.06 -5.74
C ILE A 87 -3.77 9.15 -5.76
N MET A 88 -3.94 7.93 -6.27
CA MET A 88 -2.93 6.88 -6.21
C MET A 88 -2.02 6.89 -7.45
N HIS A 89 -0.72 7.09 -7.23
CA HIS A 89 0.32 6.98 -8.25
C HIS A 89 1.14 5.72 -7.99
N ILE A 90 0.66 4.58 -8.49
CA ILE A 90 1.29 3.27 -8.28
C ILE A 90 1.90 2.79 -9.60
N SER A 91 3.18 2.43 -9.58
CA SER A 91 3.90 1.95 -10.76
C SER A 91 4.92 0.87 -10.42
N GLY A 92 5.13 -0.06 -11.36
CA GLY A 92 6.17 -1.09 -11.25
C GLY A 92 5.91 -2.17 -10.19
N SER A 93 4.67 -2.30 -9.71
CA SER A 93 4.32 -3.30 -8.69
C SER A 93 4.66 -4.73 -9.12
N SER A 94 5.12 -5.52 -8.17
CA SER A 94 5.41 -6.95 -8.33
C SER A 94 4.75 -7.78 -7.25
N VAL A 95 4.47 -9.05 -7.53
CA VAL A 95 3.95 -9.98 -6.51
C VAL A 95 5.13 -10.53 -5.70
N VAL A 96 4.95 -10.69 -4.38
CA VAL A 96 5.92 -11.44 -3.57
C VAL A 96 6.00 -12.90 -4.01
N SER A 97 7.11 -13.58 -3.71
CA SER A 97 7.28 -14.99 -4.08
C SER A 97 6.30 -15.95 -3.40
N LYS A 98 5.74 -15.57 -2.25
CA LYS A 98 4.80 -16.34 -1.44
C LYS A 98 3.75 -15.41 -0.82
N PRO A 99 2.74 -14.99 -1.59
CA PRO A 99 1.65 -14.17 -1.06
C PRO A 99 0.82 -14.96 -0.05
N CYS A 100 0.39 -14.32 1.03
CA CYS A 100 -0.40 -15.00 2.07
C CYS A 100 -1.90 -14.99 1.78
N ASN A 101 -2.36 -14.03 0.98
CA ASN A 101 -3.74 -13.94 0.49
C ASN A 101 -3.67 -13.74 -1.03
N PRO A 102 -3.47 -14.79 -1.86
CA PRO A 102 -3.39 -14.66 -3.31
C PRO A 102 -4.75 -14.54 -4.02
#